data_AF-A0A2Y9BPX7-F1
#
_entry.id   AF-A0A2Y9BPX7-F1
#
_cell.length_a   1.000
_cell.length_b   1.000
_cell.length_c   1.000
_cell.angle_alpha   90.00
_cell.angle_beta   90.00
_cell.angle_gamma   90.00
#
_symmetry.space_group_name_H-M   'P 1'
#
loop_
_entity.id
_entity.type
_entity.pdbx_description
1 polymer ?
#
loop_
_entity_poly.entity_id
_entity_poly.type
_entity_poly.pdbx_seq_one_letter_code
_entity_poly.pdbx_strand_id
1 'polypeptide(L)'
;MSQDSEPLPGSSPTFTYERWRHGGWYVPEVRYPNGAIGCVSRNYPDHKWRIVCDRRPGDTTYRSRDAAAHAEYDLARAQHADLASANSPASVDNSFQ
;
A
#
# COMPACT_ATOMS: atom_id res chain seq x y z
N MET A 1 -28.35 -11.81 17.11
CA MET A 1 -28.48 -11.12 15.80
C MET A 1 -27.38 -10.09 15.71
N SER A 2 -26.32 -10.37 14.94
CA SER A 2 -25.45 -9.39 14.27
C SER A 2 -24.39 -10.23 13.56
N GLN A 3 -24.70 -10.59 12.31
CA GLN A 3 -23.86 -11.47 11.50
C GLN A 3 -22.59 -10.73 11.11
N ASP A 4 -21.47 -11.43 11.25
CA ASP A 4 -20.23 -11.23 10.51
C ASP A 4 -20.55 -10.83 9.06
N SER A 5 -20.30 -9.56 8.74
CA SER A 5 -20.38 -9.09 7.37
C SER A 5 -19.06 -9.47 6.69
N GLU A 6 -19.03 -10.65 6.08
CA GLU A 6 -17.97 -11.01 5.14
C GLU A 6 -17.84 -9.90 4.09
N PRO A 7 -16.64 -9.32 3.87
CA PRO A 7 -16.45 -8.32 2.85
C PRO A 7 -16.66 -8.95 1.47
N LEU A 8 -17.58 -8.38 0.70
CA LEU A 8 -17.87 -8.80 -0.67
C LEU A 8 -16.59 -8.81 -1.54
N PRO A 9 -16.38 -9.81 -2.42
CA PRO A 9 -15.24 -9.84 -3.33
C PRO A 9 -15.36 -8.68 -4.33
N GLY A 10 -14.57 -7.62 -4.10
CA GLY A 10 -14.62 -6.35 -4.84
C GLY A 10 -14.63 -5.11 -3.94
N SER A 11 -14.79 -5.28 -2.62
CA SER A 11 -14.69 -4.17 -1.68
C SER A 11 -13.22 -3.74 -1.54
N SER A 12 -12.93 -2.48 -1.87
CA SER A 12 -11.64 -1.87 -1.58
C SER A 12 -11.27 -2.05 -0.10
N PRO A 13 -9.98 -2.24 0.24
CA PRO A 13 -9.60 -2.46 1.63
C PRO A 13 -10.04 -1.27 2.50
N THR A 14 -10.66 -1.56 3.64
CA THR A 14 -10.94 -0.55 4.66
C THR A 14 -9.64 -0.25 5.39
N PHE A 15 -9.28 1.03 5.50
CA PHE A 15 -8.08 1.47 6.19
C PHE A 15 -8.38 2.00 7.58
N THR A 16 -7.54 1.62 8.54
CA THR A 16 -7.44 2.31 9.81
C THR A 16 -6.35 3.36 9.74
N TYR A 17 -6.47 4.40 10.56
CA TYR A 17 -5.57 5.54 10.51
C TYR A 17 -5.09 5.92 11.90
N GLU A 18 -3.79 5.84 12.12
CA GLU A 18 -3.15 6.24 13.36
C GLU A 18 -2.37 7.53 13.16
N ARG A 19 -2.71 8.57 13.93
CA ARG A 19 -2.07 9.89 13.78
C ARG A 19 -0.68 9.87 14.40
N TRP A 20 0.34 10.36 13.68
CA TRP A 20 1.68 10.54 14.22
C TRP A 20 2.03 12.01 14.51
N ARG A 21 3.14 12.25 15.22
CA ARG A 21 3.51 13.57 15.76
C ARG A 21 3.76 14.66 14.70
N HIS A 22 4.08 14.29 13.46
CA HIS A 22 4.48 15.25 12.40
C HIS A 22 3.36 15.59 11.39
N GLY A 23 2.09 15.33 11.72
CA GLY A 23 0.94 15.82 10.93
C GLY A 23 0.46 14.90 9.79
N GLY A 24 0.80 13.61 9.84
CA GLY A 24 0.31 12.56 8.94
C GLY A 24 -0.30 11.38 9.69
N TRP A 25 -0.53 10.30 8.95
CA TRP A 25 -1.21 9.10 9.42
C TRP A 25 -0.47 7.84 8.97
N TYR A 26 -0.23 6.92 9.89
CA TYR A 26 0.11 5.56 9.56
C TYR A 26 -1.13 4.83 9.02
N VAL A 27 -0.90 3.92 8.07
CA VAL A 27 -1.89 3.04 7.48
C VAL A 27 -1.45 1.59 7.73
N PRO A 28 -1.84 0.97 8.86
CA PRO A 28 -1.33 -0.34 9.28
C PRO A 28 -1.55 -1.48 8.28
N GLU A 29 -2.58 -1.38 7.43
CA GLU A 29 -2.90 -2.35 6.39
C GLU A 29 -1.96 -2.29 5.18
N VAL A 30 -1.24 -1.17 5.01
CA VAL A 30 -0.21 -1.04 3.99
C VAL A 30 1.10 -1.57 4.57
N ARG A 31 1.51 -2.76 4.12
CA ARG A 31 2.74 -3.43 4.56
C ARG A 31 3.66 -3.68 3.38
N TYR A 32 4.80 -3.01 3.39
CA TYR A 32 5.85 -3.25 2.41
C TYR A 32 6.61 -4.54 2.73
N PRO A 33 7.24 -5.18 1.73
CA PRO A 33 8.01 -6.42 1.93
C PRO A 33 9.16 -6.29 2.92
N ASN A 34 9.71 -5.08 3.09
CA ASN A 34 10.76 -4.78 4.06
C ASN A 34 10.25 -4.60 5.51
N GLY A 35 8.95 -4.80 5.75
CA GLY A 35 8.31 -4.60 7.06
C GLY A 35 7.86 -3.17 7.35
N ALA A 36 8.11 -2.21 6.45
CA ALA A 36 7.65 -0.84 6.61
C ALA A 36 6.11 -0.74 6.52
N ILE A 37 5.57 0.26 7.21
CA ILE A 37 4.14 0.57 7.24
C ILE A 37 3.87 1.78 6.36
N GLY A 38 2.71 1.78 5.67
CA GLY A 38 2.31 2.91 4.85
C GLY A 38 2.06 4.18 5.64
N CYS A 39 2.33 5.31 5.01
CA CYS A 39 2.32 6.63 5.62
C CYS A 39 1.74 7.66 4.64
N VAL A 40 0.63 8.30 5.02
CA VAL A 40 0.00 9.36 4.21
C VAL A 40 -0.08 10.68 4.97
N SER A 41 0.07 11.80 4.26
CA SER A 41 0.06 13.13 4.88
C SER A 41 -0.55 14.17 3.96
N ARG A 42 -1.18 15.18 4.55
CA ARG A 42 -1.55 16.44 3.90
C ARG A 42 -0.89 17.67 4.56
N ASN A 43 0.10 17.42 5.42
CA ASN A 43 0.82 18.46 6.14
C ASN A 43 1.90 19.11 5.26
N TYR A 44 1.46 19.67 4.15
CA TYR A 44 2.25 20.41 3.17
C TYR A 44 1.59 21.77 2.94
N PRO A 45 2.33 22.79 2.43
CA PRO A 45 1.78 24.14 2.22
C PRO A 45 0.55 24.18 1.29
N ASP A 46 0.42 23.22 0.39
CA ASP A 46 -0.70 23.14 -0.56
C ASP A 46 -1.87 22.26 -0.06
N HIS A 47 -1.73 21.67 1.14
CA HIS A 47 -2.73 20.83 1.79
C HIS A 47 -3.22 19.62 0.97
N LYS A 48 -2.46 19.21 -0.04
CA LYS A 48 -2.80 18.02 -0.84
C LYS A 48 -2.31 16.74 -0.18
N TRP A 49 -3.04 15.65 -0.38
CA TRP A 49 -2.67 14.34 0.17
C TRP A 49 -1.55 13.71 -0.65
N ARG A 50 -0.56 13.16 0.04
CA ARG A 50 0.59 12.46 -0.54
C ARG A 50 0.91 11.20 0.25
N ILE A 51 1.58 10.28 -0.42
CA ILE A 51 2.30 9.18 0.21
C ILE A 51 3.64 9.74 0.68
N VAL A 52 3.92 9.63 1.98
CA VAL A 52 5.11 10.25 2.60
C VAL A 52 6.39 9.56 2.14
N CYS A 53 6.34 8.23 2.02
CA CYS A 53 7.47 7.40 1.63
C CYS A 53 7.48 7.05 0.13
N ASP A 54 6.85 7.86 -0.72
CA ASP A 54 6.81 7.57 -2.16
C ASP A 54 8.22 7.73 -2.76
N ARG A 55 8.70 6.65 -3.39
CA ARG A 55 9.99 6.63 -4.09
C ARG A 55 9.85 6.94 -5.58
N ARG A 56 8.61 7.06 -6.08
CA ARG A 56 8.37 7.33 -7.49
C ARG A 56 8.79 8.76 -7.82
N PRO A 57 9.34 8.99 -9.03
CA PRO A 57 9.71 10.33 -9.46
C PRO A 57 8.46 11.19 -9.64
N GLY A 58 8.48 12.39 -9.06
CA GLY A 58 7.41 13.38 -9.20
C GLY A 58 6.63 13.63 -7.91
N ASP A 59 5.80 14.67 -7.92
CA ASP A 59 4.94 15.04 -6.80
C ASP A 59 3.52 14.54 -7.04
N THR A 60 3.27 13.26 -6.74
CA THR A 60 1.94 12.67 -6.93
C THR A 60 1.02 13.04 -5.77
N THR A 61 -0.07 13.71 -6.10
CA THR A 61 -1.05 14.19 -5.12
C THR A 61 -2.41 13.54 -5.31
N TYR A 62 -3.12 13.32 -4.21
CA TYR A 62 -4.40 12.64 -4.17
C TYR A 62 -5.50 13.53 -3.61
N ARG A 63 -6.74 13.25 -4.02
CA ARG A 63 -7.94 14.01 -3.60
C ARG A 63 -8.31 13.83 -2.12
N SER A 64 -7.96 12.68 -1.53
CA SER A 64 -8.35 12.30 -0.17
C SER A 64 -7.29 11.41 0.47
N ARG A 65 -7.38 11.27 1.80
CA ARG A 65 -6.55 10.36 2.58
C ARG A 65 -6.67 8.92 2.08
N ASP A 66 -7.90 8.45 1.88
CA ASP A 66 -8.19 7.10 1.39
C ASP A 66 -7.65 6.89 -0.02
N ALA A 67 -7.73 7.89 -0.90
CA ALA A 67 -7.15 7.77 -2.24
C ALA A 67 -5.62 7.61 -2.20
N ALA A 68 -4.94 8.34 -1.30
CA ALA A 68 -3.50 8.17 -1.09
C ALA A 68 -3.18 6.79 -0.49
N ALA A 69 -3.97 6.33 0.50
CA ALA A 69 -3.79 5.03 1.14
C ALA A 69 -4.03 3.86 0.17
N HIS A 70 -5.03 3.94 -0.71
CA HIS A 70 -5.26 2.95 -1.77
C HIS A 70 -4.09 2.90 -2.75
N ALA A 71 -3.63 4.07 -3.20
CA ALA A 71 -2.49 4.12 -4.12
C ALA A 71 -1.21 3.56 -3.48
N GLU A 72 -1.01 3.75 -2.18
CA GLU A 72 0.09 3.16 -1.44
C GLU A 72 -0.06 1.65 -1.25
N TYR A 73 -1.28 1.18 -0.98
CA TYR A 73 -1.58 -0.24 -0.87
C TYR A 73 -1.29 -0.99 -2.18
N ASP A 74 -1.68 -0.42 -3.31
CA ASP A 74 -1.41 -0.99 -4.63
C ASP A 74 0.10 -1.03 -4.94
N LEU A 75 0.86 -0.02 -4.49
CA LEU A 75 2.33 -0.06 -4.56
C LEU A 75 2.93 -1.20 -3.76
N ALA A 76 2.52 -1.33 -2.50
CA ALA A 76 3.03 -2.38 -1.63
C ALA A 76 2.72 -3.76 -2.22
N ARG A 77 1.50 -3.95 -2.75
CA ARG A 77 1.10 -5.18 -3.46
C ARG A 77 1.93 -5.46 -4.70
N ALA A 78 2.19 -4.45 -5.53
CA ALA A 78 3.04 -4.60 -6.70
C ALA A 78 4.46 -5.06 -6.30
N GLN A 79 5.05 -4.45 -5.27
CA GLN A 79 6.37 -4.86 -4.78
C GLN A 79 6.39 -6.28 -4.20
N HIS A 80 5.33 -6.71 -3.51
CA HIS A 80 5.20 -8.10 -3.08
C HIS A 80 5.14 -9.06 -4.27
N ALA A 81 4.37 -8.72 -5.30
CA ALA A 81 4.27 -9.52 -6.52
C ALA A 81 5.61 -9.59 -7.28
N ASP A 82 6.35 -8.48 -7.33
CA ASP A 82 7.68 -8.42 -7.95
C ASP A 82 8.68 -9.31 -7.22
N LEU A 83 8.70 -9.27 -5.87
CA LEU A 83 9.57 -10.13 -5.07
C LEU A 83 9.15 -11.61 -5.13
N ALA A 84 7.85 -11.91 -5.18
CA ALA A 84 7.37 -13.27 -5.38
C ALA A 84 7.77 -13.81 -6.77
N SER A 85 7.73 -12.97 -7.79
CA SER A 85 8.16 -13.32 -9.15
C SER A 85 9.69 -13.50 -9.22
N ALA A 86 10.47 -12.67 -8.54
CA ALA A 86 11.93 -12.78 -8.48
C ALA A 86 12.41 -14.02 -7.70
N ASN A 87 11.65 -14.45 -6.68
CA ASN A 87 11.94 -15.64 -5.88
C ASN A 87 11.28 -16.91 -6.41
N SER A 88 10.54 -16.83 -7.52
CA SER A 88 10.06 -18.03 -8.20
C SER A 88 11.25 -18.70 -8.87
N PRO A 89 11.60 -19.96 -8.54
CA PRO A 89 12.51 -20.71 -9.38
C PRO A 89 11.78 -20.86 -10.71
N ALA A 90 12.16 -20.04 -11.71
CA ALA A 90 11.86 -20.33 -13.09
C ALA A 90 12.14 -21.82 -13.27
N SER A 91 11.11 -22.57 -13.69
CA SER A 91 11.18 -24.00 -13.92
C SER A 91 12.56 -24.32 -14.46
N VAL A 92 13.37 -24.99 -13.63
CA VAL A 92 14.53 -25.70 -14.12
C VAL A 92 13.93 -26.73 -15.06
N ASP A 93 13.87 -26.38 -16.34
CA ASP A 93 13.50 -27.29 -17.42
C ASP A 93 14.61 -28.33 -17.44
N ASN A 94 14.39 -29.37 -16.64
CA ASN A 94 15.25 -30.51 -16.56
C ASN A 94 14.76 -31.51 -17.62
N SER A 95 14.71 -31.07 -18.88
CA SER A 95 14.59 -31.94 -20.05
C SER A 95 16.00 -32.46 -20.38
N PHE A 96 16.44 -33.54 -19.73
CA PHE A 96 16.35 -34.95 -20.15
C PHE A 96 17.46 -35.39 -21.10
N GLN A 97 18.19 -36.40 -20.59
CA GLN A 97 18.81 -37.59 -21.23
C GLN A 97 19.66 -37.45 -22.49
#